data_AF-A0A074SD17-F1
#
_entry.id   AF-A0A074SD17-F1
#
_cell.length_a   1.000
_cell.length_b   1.000
_cell.length_c   1.000
_cell.angle_alpha   90.00
_cell.angle_beta   90.00
_cell.angle_gamma   90.00
#
_symmetry.space_group_name_H-M   'P 1'
#
loop_
_entity.id
_entity.type
_entity.pdbx_description
1 polymer ?
#
loop_
_entity_poly.entity_id
_entity_poly.type
_entity_poly.pdbx_seq_one_letter_code
_entity_poly.pdbx_strand_id
1 'polypeptide(L)'
;MLLTKISARLPTELIYLVIKYTTTDTQARLAAVSRHIYSISIRSLYASIPDMSVTRTTQCLLTLSKRPDLANLVQSFSFGLPLSPHFLQAFLVLLSRALHNMNNLRVLSLDMDAPLPINLLNQISGRLTKLTCILPPEGSYPISQLLSNQPTIEELHIVCRPEDISTLSPESLPALKVLTAPTWILNTLLSLRLTHLSRLCILDIMELPELLTVLMTLITLPSPPESMQLVIHVKISSDWIPTAALFHALVALSQGILCVSSLRLYTYGDIICQEELQDMFASNLSEFPRLDTSRLTFRPVTSDEYINNSARFQSMQTPLGGGSLQNAMRHMSNVVANLLSTLAALSSPPAPQAEPNQTQAN
;
A
#
# COMPACT_ATOMS: atom_id res chain seq x y z
N MET A 1 66.90 -9.12 2.81
CA MET A 1 65.97 -10.27 2.90
C MET A 1 64.59 -9.71 3.22
N LEU A 2 63.80 -9.43 2.18
CA LEU A 2 62.48 -8.80 2.26
C LEU A 2 61.43 -9.88 2.57
N LEU A 3 61.14 -10.09 3.86
CA LEU A 3 59.97 -10.85 4.28
C LEU A 3 58.74 -9.96 4.05
N THR A 4 58.19 -10.04 2.84
CA THR A 4 56.85 -9.54 2.54
C THR A 4 55.86 -10.30 3.42
N LYS A 5 55.46 -9.67 4.53
CA LYS A 5 54.38 -10.13 5.39
C LYS A 5 53.13 -10.24 4.50
N ILE A 6 52.83 -11.45 4.04
CA ILE A 6 51.56 -11.77 3.37
C ILE A 6 50.50 -11.69 4.47
N SER A 7 50.04 -10.47 4.75
CA SER A 7 48.85 -10.26 5.54
C SER A 7 47.70 -10.78 4.68
N ALA A 8 47.27 -12.02 4.91
CA ALA A 8 46.07 -12.56 4.32
C ALA A 8 44.91 -11.61 4.67
N ARG A 9 44.54 -10.77 3.71
CA ARG A 9 43.39 -9.86 3.86
C ARG A 9 42.15 -10.68 3.55
N LEU A 10 41.19 -10.66 4.48
CA LEU A 10 39.88 -11.22 4.23
C LEU A 10 39.26 -10.50 3.02
N PRO A 11 38.68 -11.22 2.04
CA PRO A 11 37.92 -10.60 0.96
C PRO A 11 36.83 -9.65 1.49
N THR A 12 36.62 -8.53 0.80
CA THR A 12 35.67 -7.47 1.18
C THR A 12 34.25 -8.04 1.33
N GLU A 13 33.91 -9.02 0.51
CA GLU A 13 32.62 -9.71 0.47
C GLU A 13 32.34 -10.47 1.77
N LEU A 14 33.37 -11.10 2.35
CA LEU A 14 33.24 -11.81 3.62
C LEU A 14 33.09 -10.83 4.79
N ILE A 15 33.82 -9.71 4.78
CA ILE A 15 33.65 -8.65 5.78
C ILE A 15 32.23 -8.06 5.70
N TYR A 16 31.74 -7.81 4.48
CA TYR A 16 30.39 -7.31 4.24
C TYR A 16 29.33 -8.29 4.75
N LEU A 17 29.49 -9.59 4.52
CA LEU A 17 28.63 -10.65 5.07
C LEU A 17 28.60 -10.62 6.60
N VAL A 18 29.76 -10.53 7.25
CA VAL A 18 29.84 -10.42 8.72
C VAL A 18 29.09 -9.19 9.21
N ILE A 19 29.35 -8.01 8.61
CA ILE A 19 28.68 -6.75 8.98
C ILE A 19 27.17 -6.86 8.81
N LYS A 20 26.69 -7.44 7.71
CA LYS A 20 25.26 -7.59 7.39
C LYS A 20 24.48 -8.34 8.48
N TYR A 21 25.10 -9.31 9.15
CA TYR A 21 24.46 -10.10 10.21
C TYR A 21 24.77 -9.60 11.63
N THR A 22 25.48 -8.48 11.78
CA THR A 22 25.75 -7.86 13.09
C THR A 22 24.73 -6.79 13.46
N THR A 23 24.57 -6.53 14.76
CA THR A 23 23.71 -5.45 15.27
C THR A 23 24.27 -4.08 14.90
N THR A 24 23.42 -3.05 14.81
CA THR A 24 23.83 -1.67 14.50
C THR A 24 24.91 -1.13 15.44
N ASP A 25 24.82 -1.48 16.73
CA ASP A 25 25.82 -1.14 17.75
C ASP A 25 27.18 -1.82 17.46
N THR A 26 27.16 -3.08 17.04
CA THR A 26 28.37 -3.81 16.62
C THR A 26 28.96 -3.22 15.33
N GLN A 27 28.12 -2.85 14.36
CA GLN A 27 28.57 -2.19 13.12
C GLN A 27 29.26 -0.85 13.42
N ALA A 28 28.73 -0.05 14.36
CA ALA A 28 29.35 1.19 14.79
C ALA A 28 30.73 0.95 15.44
N ARG A 29 30.86 -0.08 16.28
CA ARG A 29 32.17 -0.47 16.86
C ARG A 29 33.15 -0.97 15.79
N LEU A 30 32.69 -1.79 14.85
CA LEU A 30 33.51 -2.27 13.73
C LEU A 30 34.03 -1.12 12.88
N ALA A 31 33.21 -0.09 12.65
CA ALA A 31 33.62 1.10 11.92
C ALA A 31 34.81 1.83 12.55
N ALA A 32 35.02 1.71 13.87
CA ALA A 32 36.15 2.32 14.57
C ALA A 32 37.47 1.51 14.46
N VAL A 33 37.42 0.24 14.02
CA VAL A 33 38.58 -0.67 14.05
C VAL A 33 39.63 -0.32 12.98
N SER A 34 39.20 -0.05 11.75
CA SER A 34 40.11 0.30 10.65
C SER A 34 39.41 1.11 9.56
N ARG A 35 40.15 1.85 8.74
CA ARG A 35 39.59 2.63 7.62
C ARG A 35 38.87 1.77 6.57
N HIS A 36 39.34 0.55 6.36
CA HIS A 36 38.72 -0.37 5.40
C HIS A 36 37.41 -0.94 5.95
N ILE A 37 37.38 -1.34 7.23
CA ILE A 37 36.14 -1.79 7.88
C ILE A 37 35.17 -0.62 8.04
N TYR A 38 35.67 0.60 8.29
CA TYR A 38 34.87 1.83 8.33
C TYR A 38 34.07 2.03 7.04
N SER A 39 34.70 1.97 5.86
CA SER A 39 33.99 2.22 4.59
C SER A 39 32.89 1.20 4.29
N ILE A 40 33.08 -0.06 4.70
CA ILE A 40 32.07 -1.11 4.53
C ILE A 40 30.96 -0.96 5.58
N SER A 41 31.34 -0.73 6.85
CA SER A 41 30.42 -0.62 7.98
C SER A 41 29.52 0.61 7.85
N ILE A 42 30.08 1.76 7.45
CA ILE A 42 29.32 3.01 7.30
C ILE A 42 28.27 2.87 6.19
N ARG A 43 28.60 2.18 5.09
CA ARG A 43 27.66 1.90 4.00
C ARG A 43 26.52 1.01 4.47
N SER A 44 26.81 -0.02 5.27
CA SER A 44 25.76 -0.88 5.84
C SER A 44 24.89 -0.13 6.84
N LEU A 45 25.50 0.68 7.72
CA LEU A 45 24.81 1.41 8.78
C LEU A 45 23.85 2.47 8.24
N TYR A 46 24.25 3.18 7.17
CA TYR A 46 23.42 4.21 6.55
C TYR A 46 22.49 3.68 5.44
N ALA A 47 22.65 2.44 4.97
CA ALA A 47 21.81 1.90 3.89
C ALA A 47 20.32 1.90 4.25
N SER A 48 19.98 1.65 5.52
CA SER A 48 18.61 1.60 6.00
C SER A 48 18.49 2.36 7.32
N ILE A 49 17.77 3.49 7.29
CA ILE A 49 17.49 4.31 8.47
C ILE A 49 16.07 3.98 8.94
N PRO A 50 15.93 3.26 10.07
CA PRO A 50 14.62 2.91 10.60
C PRO A 50 13.94 4.12 11.22
N ASP A 51 12.67 3.95 11.58
CA ASP A 51 11.99 4.91 12.43
C ASP A 51 12.69 5.02 13.80
N MET A 52 12.85 6.24 14.29
CA MET A 52 13.62 6.57 15.49
C MET A 52 12.94 7.70 16.25
N SER A 53 13.34 7.90 17.52
CA SER A 53 12.88 9.06 18.27
C SER A 53 13.22 10.36 17.55
N VAL A 54 12.33 11.35 17.69
CA VAL A 54 12.44 12.67 17.04
C VAL A 54 13.83 13.30 17.21
N THR A 55 14.41 13.22 18.42
CA THR A 55 15.75 13.76 18.70
C THR A 55 16.83 13.07 17.86
N ARG A 56 16.81 11.74 17.78
CA ARG A 56 17.77 10.97 16.99
C ARG A 56 17.58 11.21 15.49
N THR A 57 16.33 11.24 15.03
CA THR A 57 16.01 11.58 13.64
C THR A 57 16.50 12.97 13.29
N THR A 58 16.28 13.96 14.15
CA THR A 58 16.77 15.33 13.92
C THR A 58 18.29 15.37 13.76
N GLN A 59 19.03 14.69 14.64
CA GLN A 59 20.50 14.60 14.55
C GLN A 59 20.96 13.87 13.29
N CYS A 60 20.26 12.80 12.92
CA CYS A 60 20.52 12.05 11.69
C CYS A 60 20.32 12.94 10.45
N LEU A 61 19.15 13.59 10.33
CA LEU A 61 18.84 14.52 9.24
C LEU A 61 19.81 15.70 9.19
N LEU A 62 20.27 16.21 10.34
CA LEU A 62 21.31 17.23 10.39
C LEU A 62 22.64 16.74 9.81
N THR A 63 22.99 15.50 10.07
CA THR A 63 24.18 14.87 9.49
C THR A 63 24.02 14.69 7.97
N LEU A 64 22.90 14.12 7.52
CA LEU A 64 22.65 13.82 6.10
C LEU A 64 22.49 15.09 5.25
N SER A 65 21.91 16.14 5.81
CA SER A 65 21.79 17.45 5.14
C SER A 65 23.14 18.17 4.96
N LYS A 66 24.11 17.91 5.85
CA LYS A 66 25.47 18.47 5.80
C LYS A 66 26.48 17.57 5.05
N ARG A 67 26.21 16.27 4.95
CA ARG A 67 27.10 15.25 4.38
C ARG A 67 26.42 14.49 3.24
N PRO A 68 26.38 15.05 2.03
CA PRO A 68 25.73 14.40 0.89
C PRO A 68 26.41 13.07 0.50
N ASP A 69 27.69 12.90 0.80
CA ASP A 69 28.42 11.63 0.68
C ASP A 69 27.77 10.51 1.48
N LEU A 70 27.33 10.80 2.71
CA LEU A 70 26.62 9.83 3.56
C LEU A 70 25.16 9.69 3.15
N ALA A 71 24.47 10.78 2.81
CA ALA A 71 23.09 10.74 2.35
C ALA A 71 22.91 9.89 1.08
N ASN A 72 23.89 9.93 0.17
CA ASN A 72 23.91 9.07 -1.00
C ASN A 72 24.05 7.56 -0.66
N LEU A 73 24.41 7.17 0.56
CA LEU A 73 24.44 5.76 0.97
C LEU A 73 23.05 5.26 1.37
N VAL A 74 22.11 6.15 1.66
CA VAL A 74 20.76 5.82 2.14
C VAL A 74 19.91 5.25 1.01
N GLN A 75 19.39 4.05 1.22
CA GLN A 75 18.50 3.34 0.28
C GLN A 75 17.09 3.17 0.84
N SER A 76 16.97 3.06 2.16
CA SER A 76 15.69 3.01 2.87
C SER A 76 15.65 4.04 3.98
N PHE A 77 14.57 4.82 4.03
CA PHE A 77 14.32 5.80 5.07
C PHE A 77 12.87 5.67 5.55
N SER A 78 12.70 5.55 6.86
CA SER A 78 11.39 5.52 7.52
C SER A 78 11.31 6.61 8.57
N PHE A 79 10.18 7.30 8.61
CA PHE A 79 9.93 8.33 9.60
C PHE A 79 8.44 8.43 9.95
N GLY A 80 8.15 8.29 11.24
CA GLY A 80 6.86 8.61 11.85
C GLY A 80 6.92 9.93 12.60
N LEU A 81 6.07 10.89 12.23
CA LEU A 81 5.88 12.12 12.96
C LEU A 81 4.63 12.02 13.84
N PRO A 82 4.77 11.93 15.17
CA PRO A 82 3.61 11.90 16.05
C PRO A 82 2.85 13.23 16.01
N LEU A 83 1.54 13.19 16.33
CA LEU A 83 0.64 14.32 16.59
C LEU A 83 1.26 15.34 17.57
N SER A 84 2.14 16.20 17.09
CA SER A 84 2.61 17.37 17.83
C SER A 84 2.40 18.61 16.96
N PRO A 85 1.50 19.52 17.36
CA PRO A 85 1.25 20.76 16.61
C PRO A 85 2.45 21.71 16.62
N HIS A 86 3.52 21.39 17.36
CA HIS A 86 4.70 22.23 17.55
C HIS A 86 5.92 21.74 16.78
N PHE A 87 5.74 20.82 15.81
CA PHE A 87 6.86 20.48 14.94
C PHE A 87 7.33 21.72 14.19
N LEU A 88 8.57 22.11 14.49
CA LEU A 88 9.14 23.34 14.00
C LEU A 88 9.35 23.23 12.49
N GLN A 89 8.96 24.26 11.75
CA GLN A 89 9.27 24.44 10.32
C GLN A 89 10.74 24.10 10.00
N ALA A 90 11.65 24.40 10.93
CA ALA A 90 13.08 24.06 10.83
C ALA A 90 13.33 22.56 10.64
N PHE A 91 12.56 21.69 11.30
CA PHE A 91 12.67 20.23 11.13
C PHE A 91 12.26 19.80 9.72
N LEU A 92 11.16 20.36 9.19
CA LEU A 92 10.68 20.03 7.85
C LEU A 92 11.66 20.50 6.76
N VAL A 93 12.27 21.68 6.94
CA VAL A 93 13.37 22.16 6.09
C VAL A 93 14.56 21.19 6.14
N LEU A 94 14.89 20.68 7.32
CA LEU A 94 15.97 19.73 7.50
C LEU A 94 15.68 18.39 6.81
N LEU A 95 14.46 17.87 6.97
CA LEU A 95 13.98 16.65 6.33
C LEU A 95 14.02 16.80 4.80
N SER A 96 13.47 17.89 4.28
CA SER A 96 13.49 18.21 2.85
C SER A 96 14.91 18.23 2.28
N ARG A 97 15.85 18.92 2.95
CA ARG A 97 17.25 18.98 2.52
C ARG A 97 17.96 17.62 2.60
N ALA A 98 17.67 16.84 3.64
CA ALA A 98 18.23 15.49 3.76
C ALA A 98 17.72 14.58 2.64
N LEU A 99 16.40 14.55 2.40
CA LEU A 99 15.79 13.74 1.32
C LEU A 99 16.34 14.12 -0.05
N HIS A 100 16.54 15.41 -0.32
CA HIS A 100 17.17 15.88 -1.55
C HIS A 100 18.58 15.30 -1.77
N ASN A 101 19.35 15.11 -0.70
CA ASN A 101 20.68 14.53 -0.78
C ASN A 101 20.67 12.98 -0.88
N MET A 102 19.53 12.31 -0.67
CA MET A 102 19.41 10.83 -0.70
C MET A 102 19.13 10.32 -2.11
N ASN A 103 20.04 10.54 -3.06
CA ASN A 103 19.80 10.21 -4.48
C ASN A 103 19.64 8.70 -4.76
N ASN A 104 20.09 7.84 -3.86
CA ASN A 104 19.95 6.38 -3.96
C ASN A 104 18.75 5.83 -3.17
N LEU A 105 17.86 6.69 -2.69
CA LEU A 105 16.67 6.29 -1.96
C LEU A 105 15.74 5.46 -2.86
N ARG A 106 15.40 4.25 -2.41
CA ARG A 106 14.53 3.29 -3.07
C ARG A 106 13.27 2.98 -2.29
N VAL A 107 13.33 3.07 -0.97
CA VAL A 107 12.23 2.78 -0.05
C VAL A 107 12.03 3.99 0.84
N LEU A 108 10.85 4.59 0.77
CA LEU A 108 10.46 5.71 1.60
C LEU A 108 9.19 5.36 2.38
N SER A 109 9.22 5.53 3.70
CA SER A 109 8.05 5.42 4.55
C SER A 109 7.87 6.71 5.34
N LEU A 110 6.77 7.41 5.11
CA LEU A 110 6.36 8.63 5.80
C LEU A 110 5.00 8.39 6.44
N ASP A 111 4.96 8.44 7.76
CA ASP A 111 3.72 8.44 8.53
C ASP A 111 3.63 9.79 9.26
N MET A 112 2.79 10.69 8.76
CA MET A 112 2.74 12.06 9.23
C MET A 112 1.34 12.35 9.76
N ASP A 113 1.27 12.77 11.03
CA ASP A 113 0.02 13.23 11.62
C ASP A 113 -0.18 14.76 11.55
N ALA A 114 0.79 15.48 10.96
CA ALA A 114 0.76 16.95 10.85
C ALA A 114 0.90 17.39 9.40
N PRO A 115 0.29 18.54 9.02
CA PRO A 115 0.34 19.00 7.65
C PRO A 115 1.76 19.29 7.18
N LEU A 116 2.12 18.64 6.08
CA LEU A 116 3.36 18.88 5.35
C LEU A 116 3.28 20.17 4.52
N PRO A 117 4.35 20.99 4.52
CA PRO A 117 4.50 22.03 3.51
C PRO A 117 4.61 21.36 2.13
N ILE A 118 3.86 21.92 1.18
CA ILE A 118 3.59 21.41 -0.17
C ILE A 118 4.86 20.91 -0.91
N ASN A 119 6.04 21.49 -0.63
CA ASN A 119 7.25 21.24 -1.41
C ASN A 119 8.15 20.10 -0.92
N LEU A 120 7.84 19.44 0.20
CA LEU A 120 8.76 18.44 0.78
C LEU A 120 8.96 17.24 -0.16
N LEU A 121 7.89 16.75 -0.78
CA LEU A 121 7.89 15.55 -1.59
C LEU A 121 8.52 15.78 -2.98
N ASN A 122 8.40 17.00 -3.52
CA ASN A 122 8.97 17.37 -4.81
C ASN A 122 10.51 17.37 -4.83
N GLN A 123 11.16 17.30 -3.67
CA GLN A 123 12.62 17.30 -3.54
C GLN A 123 13.24 15.90 -3.65
N ILE A 124 12.43 14.85 -3.72
CA ILE A 124 12.91 13.47 -3.81
C ILE A 124 13.36 13.20 -5.25
N SER A 125 14.68 13.17 -5.45
CA SER A 125 15.34 12.88 -6.73
C SER A 125 15.56 11.38 -6.99
N GLY A 126 15.51 10.56 -5.94
CA GLY A 126 15.73 9.11 -6.02
C GLY A 126 14.66 8.40 -6.85
N ARG A 127 14.98 7.18 -7.33
CA ARG A 127 14.03 6.30 -8.03
C ARG A 127 13.37 5.36 -7.02
N LEU A 128 12.24 5.78 -6.49
CA LEU A 128 11.51 5.00 -5.50
C LEU A 128 10.95 3.73 -6.15
N THR A 129 11.13 2.61 -5.45
CA THR A 129 10.55 1.30 -5.74
C THR A 129 9.43 0.97 -4.77
N LYS A 130 9.49 1.51 -3.56
CA LYS A 130 8.47 1.37 -2.52
C LYS A 130 8.20 2.70 -1.86
N LEU A 131 6.93 3.07 -1.78
CA LEU A 131 6.46 4.26 -1.07
C LEU A 131 5.38 3.86 -0.09
N THR A 132 5.55 4.23 1.18
CA THR A 132 4.51 4.24 2.20
C THR A 132 4.29 5.69 2.61
N CYS A 133 3.08 6.20 2.43
CA CYS A 133 2.74 7.59 2.70
C CYS A 133 1.37 7.67 3.37
N ILE A 134 1.38 7.95 4.66
CA ILE A 134 0.18 8.17 5.47
C ILE A 134 0.18 9.66 5.84
N LEU A 135 -0.84 10.38 5.38
CA LEU A 135 -0.96 11.82 5.52
C LEU A 135 -2.25 12.15 6.28
N PRO A 136 -2.29 13.27 7.03
CA PRO A 136 -3.50 13.64 7.74
C PRO A 136 -4.53 14.19 6.74
N PRO A 137 -5.84 14.11 7.06
CA PRO A 137 -6.88 14.64 6.18
C PRO A 137 -6.85 16.17 6.10
N GLU A 138 -6.31 16.85 7.11
CA GLU A 138 -6.20 18.30 7.10
C GLU A 138 -4.99 18.74 6.28
N GLY A 139 -5.21 19.18 5.04
CA GLY A 139 -4.17 19.82 4.22
C GLY A 139 -4.18 19.35 2.78
N SER A 140 -3.56 20.13 1.88
CA SER A 140 -3.42 19.78 0.46
C SER A 140 -1.99 19.36 0.16
N TYR A 141 -1.85 18.16 -0.39
CA TYR A 141 -0.55 17.56 -0.67
C TYR A 141 -0.42 17.26 -2.16
N PRO A 142 0.67 17.65 -2.84
CA PRO A 142 0.86 17.39 -4.26
C PRO A 142 1.33 15.94 -4.50
N ILE A 143 0.57 14.97 -4.01
CA ILE A 143 0.90 13.54 -4.09
C ILE A 143 0.89 13.07 -5.53
N SER A 144 -0.08 13.53 -6.33
CA SER A 144 -0.13 13.24 -7.76
C SER A 144 1.17 13.60 -8.48
N GLN A 145 1.80 14.73 -8.14
CA GLN A 145 3.07 15.17 -8.70
C GLN A 145 4.22 14.25 -8.28
N LEU A 146 4.30 13.88 -7.00
CA LEU A 146 5.29 12.90 -6.52
C LEU A 146 5.16 11.58 -7.27
N LEU A 147 3.95 11.02 -7.33
CA LEU A 147 3.68 9.72 -7.96
C LEU A 147 3.95 9.77 -9.47
N SER A 148 3.63 10.88 -10.13
CA SER A 148 3.93 11.07 -11.57
C SER A 148 5.42 11.08 -11.87
N ASN A 149 6.24 11.61 -10.96
CA ASN A 149 7.70 11.67 -11.10
C ASN A 149 8.40 10.34 -10.75
N GLN A 150 7.67 9.35 -10.25
CA GLN A 150 8.22 8.11 -9.71
C GLN A 150 7.65 6.86 -10.42
N PRO A 151 7.89 6.70 -11.73
CA PRO A 151 7.32 5.58 -12.51
C PRO A 151 7.84 4.20 -12.12
N THR A 152 8.93 4.14 -11.32
CA THR A 152 9.57 2.90 -10.85
C THR A 152 8.93 2.30 -9.60
N ILE A 153 7.90 2.94 -9.02
CA ILE A 153 7.25 2.43 -7.81
C ILE A 153 6.54 1.12 -8.15
N GLU A 154 6.98 0.04 -7.49
CA GLU A 154 6.39 -1.29 -7.57
C GLU A 154 5.43 -1.54 -6.40
N GLU A 155 5.70 -0.97 -5.24
CA GLU A 155 4.88 -1.09 -4.04
C GLU A 155 4.42 0.28 -3.53
N LEU A 156 3.11 0.52 -3.53
CA LEU A 156 2.51 1.74 -3.02
C LEU A 156 1.59 1.43 -1.84
N HIS A 157 1.87 2.01 -0.69
CA HIS A 157 0.97 2.09 0.45
C HIS A 157 0.62 3.56 0.66
N ILE A 158 -0.63 3.94 0.45
CA ILE A 158 -1.03 5.34 0.52
C ILE A 158 -2.33 5.55 1.27
N VAL A 159 -2.34 6.57 2.12
CA VAL A 159 -3.51 7.09 2.82
C VAL A 159 -3.46 8.61 2.69
N CYS A 160 -4.35 9.17 1.89
CA CYS A 160 -4.46 10.60 1.64
C CYS A 160 -5.91 10.95 1.26
N ARG A 161 -6.16 12.22 0.91
CA ARG A 161 -7.47 12.59 0.38
C ARG A 161 -7.60 12.24 -1.10
N PRO A 162 -8.82 12.04 -1.62
CA PRO A 162 -9.05 11.83 -3.05
C PRO A 162 -8.51 12.97 -3.93
N GLU A 163 -8.59 14.22 -3.45
CA GLU A 163 -8.17 15.38 -4.23
C GLU A 163 -6.66 15.39 -4.50
N ASP A 164 -5.86 14.88 -3.56
CA ASP A 164 -4.39 14.87 -3.63
C ASP A 164 -3.86 13.96 -4.75
N ILE A 165 -4.68 13.03 -5.24
CA ILE A 165 -4.38 12.08 -6.34
C ILE A 165 -5.23 12.30 -7.60
N SER A 166 -6.20 13.22 -7.55
CA SER A 166 -7.18 13.44 -8.64
C SER A 166 -6.54 13.84 -9.98
N THR A 167 -5.35 14.44 -9.93
CA THR A 167 -4.58 14.88 -11.11
C THR A 167 -3.56 13.84 -11.59
N LEU A 168 -3.52 12.64 -11.01
CA LEU A 168 -2.61 11.58 -11.40
C LEU A 168 -2.99 11.04 -12.78
N SER A 169 -2.10 11.16 -13.76
CA SER A 169 -2.32 10.63 -15.10
C SER A 169 -2.52 9.11 -15.06
N PRO A 170 -3.45 8.54 -15.83
CA PRO A 170 -3.58 7.09 -16.03
C PRO A 170 -2.28 6.32 -16.24
N GLU A 171 -1.35 6.90 -16.99
CA GLU A 171 -0.09 6.28 -17.40
C GLU A 171 0.99 6.35 -16.30
N SER A 172 0.72 7.06 -15.19
CA SER A 172 1.62 7.11 -14.04
C SER A 172 1.72 5.74 -13.37
N LEU A 173 2.87 5.45 -12.76
CA LEU A 173 3.14 4.20 -12.03
C LEU A 173 3.02 2.90 -12.88
N PRO A 174 3.65 2.82 -14.06
CA PRO A 174 3.56 1.63 -14.92
C PRO A 174 4.17 0.38 -14.29
N ALA A 175 5.07 0.52 -13.30
CA ALA A 175 5.70 -0.58 -12.61
C ALA A 175 4.91 -1.10 -11.39
N LEU A 176 3.74 -0.52 -11.09
CA LEU A 176 2.98 -0.82 -9.87
C LEU A 176 2.47 -2.25 -9.85
N LYS A 177 2.92 -3.03 -8.87
CA LYS A 177 2.55 -4.44 -8.67
C LYS A 177 1.78 -4.69 -7.38
N VAL A 178 2.01 -3.87 -6.37
CA VAL A 178 1.39 -3.97 -5.05
C VAL A 178 0.78 -2.63 -4.68
N LEU A 179 -0.53 -2.60 -4.49
CA LEU A 179 -1.24 -1.42 -4.01
C LEU A 179 -1.88 -1.71 -2.65
N THR A 180 -1.66 -0.82 -1.70
CA THR A 180 -2.30 -0.80 -0.38
C THR A 180 -2.92 0.58 -0.18
N ALA A 181 -4.24 0.67 -0.16
CA ALA A 181 -4.92 1.95 -0.10
C ALA A 181 -6.33 1.83 0.51
N PRO A 182 -6.89 2.93 1.03
CA PRO A 182 -8.29 3.01 1.40
C PRO A 182 -9.21 3.00 0.18
N THR A 183 -10.46 2.62 0.39
CA THR A 183 -11.47 2.32 -0.64
C THR A 183 -11.77 3.53 -1.51
N TRP A 184 -11.86 4.70 -0.89
CA TRP A 184 -12.15 5.98 -1.55
C TRP A 184 -11.04 6.41 -2.53
N ILE A 185 -9.81 5.92 -2.36
CA ILE A 185 -8.68 6.16 -3.27
C ILE A 185 -8.66 5.15 -4.43
N LEU A 186 -9.16 3.94 -4.20
CA LEU A 186 -9.00 2.82 -5.14
C LEU A 186 -9.57 3.14 -6.51
N ASN A 187 -10.75 3.76 -6.62
CA ASN A 187 -11.35 4.06 -7.93
C ASN A 187 -10.41 4.91 -8.81
N THR A 188 -9.70 5.88 -8.22
CA THR A 188 -8.74 6.74 -8.93
C THR A 188 -7.48 5.98 -9.34
N LEU A 189 -6.99 5.06 -8.52
CA LEU A 189 -5.75 4.33 -8.79
C LEU A 189 -5.94 3.10 -9.68
N LEU A 190 -7.07 2.40 -9.55
CA LEU A 190 -7.31 1.09 -10.14
C LEU A 190 -7.73 1.13 -11.61
N SER A 191 -8.48 2.16 -12.03
CA SER A 191 -9.19 2.21 -13.32
C SER A 191 -8.33 1.86 -14.55
N LEU A 192 -7.02 2.08 -14.51
CA LEU A 192 -6.11 1.86 -15.64
C LEU A 192 -4.83 1.07 -15.30
N ARG A 193 -4.67 0.59 -14.06
CA ARG A 193 -3.42 -0.05 -13.57
C ARG A 193 -3.59 -1.49 -13.09
N LEU A 194 -4.82 -1.99 -13.10
CA LEU A 194 -5.17 -3.30 -12.55
C LEU A 194 -4.54 -4.49 -13.29
N THR A 195 -4.27 -4.35 -14.58
CA THR A 195 -3.66 -5.41 -15.42
C THR A 195 -2.28 -5.83 -14.91
N HIS A 196 -1.56 -4.94 -14.22
CA HIS A 196 -0.21 -5.17 -13.69
C HIS A 196 -0.19 -5.48 -12.19
N LEU A 197 -1.33 -5.33 -11.50
CA LEU A 197 -1.40 -5.56 -10.06
C LEU A 197 -1.38 -7.06 -9.76
N SER A 198 -0.30 -7.48 -9.10
CA SER A 198 -0.17 -8.82 -8.51
C SER A 198 -0.80 -8.90 -7.11
N ARG A 199 -0.94 -7.76 -6.42
CA ARG A 199 -1.50 -7.70 -5.07
C ARG A 199 -2.24 -6.40 -4.81
N LEU A 200 -3.46 -6.51 -4.31
CA LEU A 200 -4.30 -5.40 -3.85
C LEU A 200 -4.63 -5.60 -2.38
N CYS A 201 -4.34 -4.61 -1.55
CA CYS A 201 -4.67 -4.58 -0.13
C CYS A 201 -5.56 -3.37 0.16
N ILE A 202 -6.71 -3.63 0.78
CA ILE A 202 -7.68 -2.61 1.14
C ILE A 202 -7.54 -2.32 2.63
N LEU A 203 -7.20 -1.08 2.99
CA LEU A 203 -6.88 -0.71 4.38
C LEU A 203 -8.10 -0.46 5.24
N ASP A 204 -9.18 0.04 4.66
CA ASP A 204 -10.33 0.44 5.46
C ASP A 204 -11.09 -0.75 5.98
N ILE A 205 -11.70 -0.52 7.12
CA ILE A 205 -12.84 -1.27 7.59
C ILE A 205 -13.99 -0.97 6.62
N MET A 206 -14.17 -1.83 5.63
CA MET A 206 -15.21 -1.62 4.64
C MET A 206 -16.59 -1.91 5.23
N GLU A 207 -17.54 -1.02 4.98
CA GLU A 207 -18.96 -1.39 4.98
C GLU A 207 -19.24 -2.24 3.73
N LEU A 208 -20.18 -3.18 3.83
CA LEU A 208 -20.51 -4.11 2.74
C LEU A 208 -20.82 -3.43 1.39
N PRO A 209 -21.54 -2.30 1.32
CA PRO A 209 -21.84 -1.64 0.04
C PRO A 209 -20.59 -1.07 -0.65
N GLU A 210 -19.65 -0.54 0.12
CA GLU A 210 -18.37 -0.08 -0.41
C GLU A 210 -17.55 -1.26 -0.93
N LEU A 211 -17.57 -2.38 -0.19
CA LEU A 211 -16.94 -3.62 -0.62
C LEU A 211 -17.48 -4.01 -1.99
N LEU A 212 -18.79 -4.19 -2.09
CA LEU A 212 -19.45 -4.51 -3.36
C LEU A 212 -19.08 -3.53 -4.48
N THR A 213 -18.98 -2.23 -4.21
CA THR A 213 -18.60 -1.25 -5.24
C THR A 213 -17.18 -1.49 -5.76
N VAL A 214 -16.20 -1.69 -4.86
CA VAL A 214 -14.81 -2.01 -5.24
C VAL A 214 -14.73 -3.35 -5.96
N LEU A 215 -15.50 -4.34 -5.50
CA LEU A 215 -15.55 -5.64 -6.15
C LEU A 215 -16.14 -5.53 -7.55
N MET A 216 -17.20 -4.75 -7.74
CA MET A 216 -17.78 -4.56 -9.06
C MET A 216 -16.82 -3.88 -10.03
N THR A 217 -16.09 -2.85 -9.58
CA THR A 217 -15.06 -2.26 -10.43
C THR A 217 -14.00 -3.29 -10.84
N LEU A 218 -13.64 -4.25 -9.97
CA LEU A 218 -12.74 -5.36 -10.27
C LEU A 218 -13.33 -6.41 -11.24
N ILE A 219 -14.64 -6.61 -11.22
CA ILE A 219 -15.34 -7.59 -12.07
C ILE A 219 -15.52 -7.05 -13.49
N THR A 220 -15.83 -5.76 -13.62
CA THR A 220 -16.15 -5.13 -14.91
C THR A 220 -14.93 -4.78 -15.75
N LEU A 221 -13.73 -5.28 -15.43
CA LEU A 221 -12.53 -4.91 -16.18
C LEU A 221 -12.47 -5.57 -17.56
N PRO A 222 -12.05 -4.81 -18.58
CA PRO A 222 -11.87 -5.35 -19.93
C PRO A 222 -10.68 -6.32 -20.02
N SER A 223 -9.72 -6.24 -19.09
CA SER A 223 -8.51 -7.05 -19.09
C SER A 223 -8.07 -7.33 -17.65
N PRO A 224 -8.65 -8.35 -16.99
CA PRO A 224 -8.26 -8.69 -15.62
C PRO A 224 -6.82 -9.23 -15.60
N PRO A 225 -6.06 -9.02 -14.50
CA PRO A 225 -4.74 -9.62 -14.34
C PRO A 225 -4.80 -11.15 -14.38
N GLU A 226 -3.70 -11.81 -14.73
CA GLU A 226 -3.67 -13.30 -14.75
C GLU A 226 -3.89 -13.90 -13.35
N SER A 227 -3.31 -13.26 -12.34
CA SER A 227 -3.37 -13.68 -10.94
C SER A 227 -3.15 -12.48 -10.03
N MET A 228 -4.04 -12.30 -9.07
CA MET A 228 -4.02 -11.21 -8.10
C MET A 228 -4.28 -11.75 -6.69
N GLN A 229 -3.46 -11.35 -5.73
CA GLN A 229 -3.73 -11.53 -4.32
C GLN A 229 -4.58 -10.35 -3.80
N LEU A 230 -5.78 -10.65 -3.31
CA LEU A 230 -6.66 -9.67 -2.69
C LEU A 230 -6.58 -9.82 -1.16
N VAL A 231 -6.31 -8.71 -0.49
CA VAL A 231 -6.27 -8.62 0.97
C VAL A 231 -7.32 -7.59 1.41
N ILE A 232 -8.28 -8.03 2.20
CA ILE A 232 -9.40 -7.19 2.65
C ILE A 232 -9.41 -7.19 4.17
N HIS A 233 -9.46 -5.99 4.73
CA HIS A 233 -9.68 -5.76 6.14
C HIS A 233 -11.18 -5.51 6.33
N VAL A 234 -11.88 -6.39 7.05
CA VAL A 234 -13.33 -6.33 7.25
C VAL A 234 -13.60 -6.23 8.74
N LYS A 235 -14.34 -5.23 9.19
CA LYS A 235 -14.88 -5.27 10.55
C LYS A 235 -16.19 -6.01 10.51
N ILE A 236 -16.28 -7.10 11.26
CA ILE A 236 -17.53 -7.81 11.45
C ILE A 236 -17.97 -7.55 12.89
N SER A 237 -19.06 -6.80 13.02
CA SER A 237 -19.74 -6.58 14.28
C SER A 237 -21.14 -7.16 14.15
N SER A 238 -21.62 -7.81 15.21
CA SER A 238 -22.98 -8.36 15.32
C SER A 238 -24.05 -7.36 14.92
N ASP A 239 -23.78 -6.07 15.13
CA ASP A 239 -24.76 -5.00 14.97
C ASP A 239 -24.76 -4.41 13.54
N TRP A 240 -23.74 -4.72 12.72
CA TRP A 240 -23.49 -4.00 11.47
C TRP A 240 -23.64 -4.87 10.23
N ILE A 241 -23.20 -6.13 10.25
CA ILE A 241 -23.20 -6.98 9.06
C ILE A 241 -23.61 -8.41 9.42
N PRO A 242 -24.79 -8.88 8.95
CA PRO A 242 -25.12 -10.30 9.01
C PRO A 242 -24.07 -11.11 8.23
N THR A 243 -23.57 -12.22 8.79
CA THR A 243 -22.58 -13.10 8.16
C THR A 243 -23.00 -13.51 6.73
N ALA A 244 -24.30 -13.70 6.51
CA ALA A 244 -24.89 -14.00 5.20
C ALA A 244 -24.67 -12.90 4.15
N ALA A 245 -24.66 -11.63 4.54
CA ALA A 245 -24.47 -10.52 3.61
C ALA A 245 -23.00 -10.44 3.14
N LEU A 246 -22.05 -10.63 4.08
CA LEU A 246 -20.63 -10.79 3.75
C LEU A 246 -20.42 -11.97 2.81
N PHE A 247 -21.06 -13.10 3.09
CA PHE A 247 -21.03 -14.27 2.22
C PHE A 247 -21.50 -13.97 0.81
N HIS A 248 -22.67 -13.36 0.63
CA HIS A 248 -23.17 -13.02 -0.71
C HIS A 248 -22.22 -12.08 -1.48
N ALA A 249 -21.56 -11.14 -0.79
CA ALA A 249 -20.56 -10.29 -1.43
C ALA A 249 -19.33 -11.07 -1.89
N LEU A 250 -18.91 -12.06 -1.10
CA LEU A 250 -17.79 -12.95 -1.45
C LEU A 250 -18.15 -13.94 -2.55
N VAL A 251 -19.39 -14.41 -2.61
CA VAL A 251 -19.88 -15.22 -3.74
C VAL A 251 -19.94 -14.37 -5.00
N ALA A 252 -20.43 -13.13 -4.92
CA ALA A 252 -20.40 -12.21 -6.04
C ALA A 252 -18.95 -11.94 -6.53
N LEU A 253 -18.00 -11.86 -5.59
CA LEU A 253 -16.56 -11.79 -5.89
C LEU A 253 -16.10 -13.00 -6.69
N SER A 254 -16.47 -14.21 -6.26
CA SER A 254 -16.01 -15.46 -6.87
C SER A 254 -16.48 -15.59 -8.31
N GLN A 255 -17.72 -15.17 -8.57
CA GLN A 255 -18.35 -15.25 -9.87
C GLN A 255 -17.77 -14.25 -10.86
N GLY A 256 -17.42 -13.05 -10.39
CA GLY A 256 -16.94 -11.99 -11.27
C GLY A 256 -15.42 -11.89 -11.40
N ILE A 257 -14.65 -12.40 -10.43
CA ILE A 257 -13.21 -12.15 -10.38
C ILE A 257 -12.42 -13.41 -10.70
N LEU A 258 -12.28 -13.69 -12.01
CA LEU A 258 -11.42 -14.76 -12.51
C LEU A 258 -9.93 -14.55 -12.15
N CYS A 259 -9.52 -13.37 -11.69
CA CYS A 259 -8.11 -13.09 -11.41
C CYS A 259 -7.69 -13.31 -9.96
N VAL A 260 -8.59 -13.47 -9.00
CA VAL A 260 -8.19 -13.59 -7.58
C VAL A 260 -7.73 -15.01 -7.29
N SER A 261 -6.42 -15.16 -7.09
CA SER A 261 -5.79 -16.45 -6.77
C SER A 261 -5.64 -16.69 -5.27
N SER A 262 -5.60 -15.61 -4.48
CA SER A 262 -5.49 -15.65 -3.02
C SER A 262 -6.32 -14.54 -2.40
N LEU A 263 -7.21 -14.91 -1.48
CA LEU A 263 -8.01 -13.99 -0.68
C LEU A 263 -7.58 -14.09 0.78
N ARG A 264 -7.21 -12.97 1.39
CA ARG A 264 -6.97 -12.87 2.83
C ARG A 264 -7.98 -11.91 3.44
N LEU A 265 -8.71 -12.40 4.43
CA LEU A 265 -9.69 -11.61 5.18
C LEU A 265 -9.17 -11.41 6.60
N TYR A 266 -8.94 -10.16 6.97
CA TYR A 266 -8.67 -9.78 8.35
C TYR A 266 -9.96 -9.29 8.98
N THR A 267 -10.45 -10.02 9.97
CA THR A 267 -11.72 -9.71 10.63
C THR A 267 -11.49 -8.97 11.95
N TYR A 268 -12.23 -7.89 12.18
CA TYR A 268 -12.20 -7.11 13.43
C TYR A 268 -13.57 -7.12 14.10
N GLY A 269 -13.66 -7.37 15.40
CA GLY A 269 -14.90 -7.28 16.18
C GLY A 269 -15.12 -8.45 17.12
N ASP A 270 -16.31 -8.49 17.73
CA ASP A 270 -16.71 -9.57 18.65
C ASP A 270 -16.80 -10.90 17.91
N ILE A 271 -16.50 -11.95 18.67
CA ILE A 271 -16.14 -13.30 18.26
C ILE A 271 -17.22 -13.91 17.33
N ILE A 272 -17.20 -13.59 16.04
CA ILE A 272 -17.60 -14.58 15.07
C ILE A 272 -16.54 -15.66 15.18
N CYS A 273 -16.96 -16.84 15.63
CA CYS A 273 -16.08 -17.99 15.71
C CYS A 273 -15.43 -18.14 14.33
N GLN A 274 -14.10 -18.12 14.27
CA GLN A 274 -13.34 -18.37 13.05
C GLN A 274 -13.85 -19.62 12.31
N GLU A 275 -14.36 -20.59 13.07
CA GLU A 275 -15.06 -21.78 12.62
C GLU A 275 -16.30 -21.47 11.78
N GLU A 276 -17.16 -20.52 12.16
CA GLU A 276 -18.38 -20.17 11.40
C GLU A 276 -18.03 -19.58 10.03
N LEU A 277 -17.04 -18.67 9.98
CA LEU A 277 -16.54 -18.15 8.69
C LEU A 277 -15.92 -19.27 7.87
N GLN A 278 -15.10 -20.11 8.50
CA GLN A 278 -14.44 -21.21 7.81
C GLN A 278 -15.43 -22.23 7.26
N ASP A 279 -16.47 -22.58 8.00
CA ASP A 279 -17.53 -23.51 7.60
C ASP A 279 -18.35 -22.94 6.44
N MET A 280 -18.71 -21.66 6.53
CA MET A 280 -19.44 -20.95 5.49
C MET A 280 -18.62 -20.84 4.19
N PHE A 281 -17.30 -20.70 4.29
CA PHE A 281 -16.41 -20.78 3.13
C PHE A 281 -16.28 -22.21 2.62
N ALA A 282 -16.05 -23.18 3.52
CA ALA A 282 -15.83 -24.58 3.18
C ALA A 282 -17.00 -25.16 2.38
N SER A 283 -18.24 -24.83 2.74
CA SER A 283 -19.44 -25.27 2.01
C SER A 283 -19.57 -24.69 0.60
N ASN A 284 -18.83 -23.63 0.29
CA ASN A 284 -18.98 -22.87 -0.95
C ASN A 284 -17.67 -22.71 -1.74
N LEU A 285 -16.58 -23.38 -1.34
CA LEU A 285 -15.29 -23.33 -2.05
C LEU A 285 -15.40 -23.71 -3.53
N SER A 286 -16.37 -24.55 -3.89
CA SER A 286 -16.67 -24.92 -5.29
C SER A 286 -17.05 -23.72 -6.15
N GLU A 287 -17.56 -22.63 -5.56
CA GLU A 287 -17.90 -21.40 -6.26
C GLU A 287 -16.67 -20.54 -6.58
N PHE A 288 -15.49 -20.92 -6.08
CA PHE A 288 -14.22 -20.21 -6.26
C PHE A 288 -13.21 -21.06 -7.05
N PRO A 289 -13.41 -21.29 -8.35
CA PRO A 289 -12.63 -22.27 -9.12
C PRO A 289 -11.13 -21.99 -9.21
N ARG A 290 -10.70 -20.75 -8.96
CA ARG A 290 -9.29 -20.32 -9.03
C ARG A 290 -8.69 -19.94 -7.68
N LEU A 291 -9.50 -19.88 -6.63
CA LEU A 291 -8.99 -19.60 -5.30
C LEU A 291 -8.24 -20.85 -4.85
N ASP A 292 -6.93 -20.74 -4.71
CA ASP A 292 -6.14 -21.81 -4.09
C ASP A 292 -6.61 -21.90 -2.64
N THR A 293 -7.50 -22.88 -2.39
CA THR A 293 -8.23 -23.13 -1.13
C THR A 293 -7.30 -23.19 0.10
N SER A 294 -5.99 -23.34 -0.12
CA SER A 294 -4.94 -23.39 0.90
C SER A 294 -4.59 -22.07 1.60
N ARG A 295 -5.21 -20.91 1.28
CA ARG A 295 -4.73 -19.60 1.78
C ARG A 295 -5.77 -18.65 2.37
N LEU A 296 -6.95 -19.14 2.75
CA LEU A 296 -7.84 -18.38 3.64
C LEU A 296 -7.21 -18.32 5.04
N THR A 297 -6.40 -17.30 5.27
CA THR A 297 -5.82 -17.03 6.58
C THR A 297 -6.68 -16.03 7.31
N PHE A 298 -7.44 -16.50 8.28
CA PHE A 298 -8.05 -15.64 9.30
C PHE A 298 -7.00 -15.39 10.36
N ARG A 299 -6.59 -14.14 10.51
CA ARG A 299 -5.69 -13.74 11.59
C ARG A 299 -6.44 -12.75 12.48
N PRO A 300 -6.69 -13.08 13.76
CA PRO A 300 -7.17 -12.09 14.70
C PRO A 300 -6.09 -11.01 14.81
N VAL A 301 -6.47 -9.76 14.59
CA VAL A 301 -5.53 -8.65 14.71
C VAL A 301 -5.27 -8.42 16.19
N THR A 302 -4.00 -8.38 16.58
CA THR A 302 -3.62 -7.98 17.94
C THR A 302 -4.08 -6.54 18.16
N SER A 303 -4.66 -6.23 19.31
CA SER A 303 -5.24 -4.92 19.67
C SER A 303 -4.40 -3.71 19.24
N ASP A 304 -3.07 -3.86 19.31
CA ASP A 304 -2.10 -2.78 19.06
C ASP A 304 -2.02 -2.37 17.57
N GLU A 305 -2.26 -3.30 16.64
CA GLU A 305 -2.29 -3.00 15.19
C GLU A 305 -3.61 -2.34 14.78
N TYR A 306 -4.70 -2.60 15.51
CA TYR A 306 -6.02 -2.03 15.23
C TYR A 306 -6.12 -0.58 15.70
N ILE A 307 -5.72 -0.30 16.95
CA ILE A 307 -5.93 1.02 17.59
C ILE A 307 -5.21 2.14 16.83
N ASN A 308 -3.97 1.89 16.37
CA ASN A 308 -3.18 2.90 15.67
C ASN A 308 -3.75 3.24 14.28
N ASN A 309 -4.46 2.30 13.67
CA ASN A 309 -4.98 2.42 12.31
C ASN A 309 -6.43 2.94 12.31
N SER A 310 -7.32 2.34 13.10
CA SER A 310 -8.76 2.65 13.04
C SER A 310 -9.11 4.08 13.44
N ALA A 311 -8.45 4.61 14.48
CA ALA A 311 -8.72 5.97 14.96
C ALA A 311 -8.33 7.03 13.92
N ARG A 312 -7.28 6.78 13.13
CA ARG A 312 -6.82 7.67 12.06
C ARG A 312 -7.74 7.62 10.83
N PHE A 313 -8.26 6.44 10.47
CA PHE A 313 -9.12 6.31 9.29
C PHE A 313 -10.55 6.83 9.52
N GLN A 314 -11.10 6.69 10.73
CA GLN A 314 -12.47 7.14 11.03
C GLN A 314 -12.64 8.67 10.97
N SER A 315 -11.61 9.44 11.33
CA SER A 315 -11.67 10.91 11.22
C SER A 315 -11.71 11.37 9.76
N MET A 316 -11.13 10.62 8.81
CA MET A 316 -11.15 10.95 7.39
C MET A 316 -12.51 10.73 6.72
N GLN A 317 -13.26 9.73 7.17
CA GLN A 317 -14.55 9.37 6.57
C GLN A 317 -15.70 10.26 7.04
N THR A 318 -15.52 11.05 8.11
CA THR A 318 -16.60 11.90 8.64
C THR A 318 -16.69 13.17 7.79
N PRO A 319 -17.71 13.33 6.93
CA PRO A 319 -17.83 14.52 6.11
C PRO A 319 -18.15 15.71 7.02
N LEU A 320 -17.31 16.75 6.95
CA LEU A 320 -17.60 18.08 7.50
C LEU A 320 -18.77 18.72 6.74
N GLY A 321 -20.00 18.24 6.98
CA GLY A 321 -21.22 18.78 6.37
C GLY A 321 -22.39 17.79 6.44
N GLY A 322 -23.43 18.14 7.19
CA GLY A 322 -24.60 17.31 7.51
C GLY A 322 -25.55 16.94 6.36
N GLY A 323 -25.04 16.70 5.15
CA GLY A 323 -25.82 16.28 3.97
C GLY A 323 -25.53 14.86 3.47
N SER A 324 -24.77 14.05 4.21
CA SER A 324 -24.09 12.86 3.66
C SER A 324 -24.95 11.60 3.57
N LEU A 325 -25.74 11.26 4.60
CA LEU A 325 -26.35 9.93 4.68
C LEU A 325 -27.37 9.67 3.55
N GLN A 326 -28.19 10.67 3.19
CA GLN A 326 -29.21 10.49 2.16
C GLN A 326 -28.62 10.44 0.74
N ASN A 327 -27.52 11.15 0.50
CA ASN A 327 -26.79 11.09 -0.77
C ASN A 327 -26.00 9.79 -0.89
N ALA A 328 -25.40 9.31 0.21
CA ALA A 328 -24.80 7.98 0.28
C ALA A 328 -25.85 6.90 0.02
N MET A 329 -27.02 6.95 0.66
CA MET A 329 -28.10 5.99 0.42
C MET A 329 -28.65 6.01 -1.01
N ARG A 330 -28.82 7.20 -1.62
CA ARG A 330 -29.24 7.31 -3.02
C ARG A 330 -28.17 6.79 -3.98
N HIS A 331 -26.89 7.05 -3.70
CA HIS A 331 -25.78 6.49 -4.46
C HIS A 331 -25.73 4.96 -4.32
N MET A 332 -25.94 4.42 -3.12
CA MET A 332 -25.98 2.97 -2.87
C MET A 332 -27.15 2.29 -3.59
N SER A 333 -28.35 2.86 -3.55
CA SER A 333 -29.51 2.30 -4.27
C SER A 333 -29.26 2.25 -5.78
N ASN A 334 -28.61 3.26 -6.34
CA ASN A 334 -28.28 3.29 -7.77
C ASN A 334 -27.17 2.29 -8.12
N VAL A 335 -26.16 2.15 -7.27
CA VAL A 335 -25.08 1.16 -7.46
C VAL A 335 -25.65 -0.24 -7.40
N VAL A 336 -26.48 -0.57 -6.41
CA VAL A 336 -27.10 -1.90 -6.28
C VAL A 336 -28.04 -2.21 -7.45
N ALA A 337 -28.86 -1.26 -7.89
CA ALA A 337 -29.72 -1.44 -9.06
C ALA A 337 -28.92 -1.69 -10.35
N ASN A 338 -27.83 -0.95 -10.55
CA ASN A 338 -26.90 -1.16 -11.66
C ASN A 338 -26.15 -2.50 -11.53
N LEU A 339 -25.84 -2.93 -10.31
CA LEU A 339 -25.16 -4.19 -10.01
C LEU A 339 -26.04 -5.38 -10.39
N LEU A 340 -27.31 -5.37 -9.98
CA LEU A 340 -28.27 -6.40 -10.34
C LEU A 340 -28.54 -6.46 -11.84
N SER A 341 -28.58 -5.31 -12.53
CA SER A 341 -28.76 -5.30 -13.98
C SER A 341 -27.51 -5.76 -14.74
N THR A 342 -26.31 -5.41 -14.28
CA THR A 342 -25.05 -5.84 -14.91
C THR A 342 -24.80 -7.34 -14.68
N LEU A 343 -25.05 -7.85 -13.48
CA LEU A 343 -24.97 -9.29 -13.20
C LEU A 343 -26.04 -10.07 -13.98
N ALA A 344 -27.27 -9.56 -14.08
CA ALA A 344 -28.30 -10.17 -14.92
C ALA A 344 -27.86 -10.25 -16.39
N ALA A 345 -27.23 -9.20 -16.92
CA ALA A 345 -26.69 -9.18 -18.28
C ALA A 345 -25.51 -10.13 -18.50
N LEU A 346 -24.63 -10.31 -17.50
CA LEU A 346 -23.53 -11.27 -17.56
C LEU A 346 -24.00 -12.73 -17.43
N SER A 347 -25.12 -12.95 -16.74
CA SER A 347 -25.73 -14.27 -16.59
C SER A 347 -26.61 -14.69 -17.77
N SER A 348 -27.00 -13.75 -18.64
CA SER A 348 -27.79 -14.07 -19.83
C SER A 348 -26.92 -14.76 -20.90
N PRO A 349 -27.34 -15.90 -21.46
CA PRO A 349 -26.61 -16.56 -22.53
C PRO A 349 -26.46 -15.61 -23.74
N PRO A 350 -25.34 -15.66 -24.46
CA PRO A 350 -25.12 -14.81 -25.62
C PRO A 350 -26.29 -14.98 -26.58
N ALA A 351 -26.96 -13.87 -26.92
CA ALA A 351 -28.06 -13.89 -27.85
C ALA A 351 -27.60 -14.58 -29.15
N PRO A 352 -28.39 -15.53 -29.70
CA PRO A 352 -28.01 -16.24 -30.91
C PRO A 352 -27.68 -15.22 -32.00
N GLN A 353 -26.42 -15.20 -32.45
CA GLN A 353 -26.01 -14.36 -33.56
C GLN A 353 -26.83 -14.80 -34.76
N ALA A 354 -27.77 -13.94 -35.17
CA ALA A 354 -28.49 -14.12 -36.41
C ALA A 354 -27.45 -14.15 -37.55
N GLU A 355 -27.32 -15.30 -38.20
CA GLU A 355 -26.48 -15.43 -39.40
C GLU A 355 -26.90 -14.37 -40.41
N PRO A 356 -25.96 -13.58 -40.96
CA PRO A 356 -26.28 -12.63 -41.99
C PRO A 356 -26.69 -13.41 -43.24
N ASN A 357 -27.98 -13.33 -43.58
CA ASN A 357 -28.52 -13.84 -44.83
C ASN A 357 -27.63 -13.40 -46.00
N GLN A 358 -26.95 -14.35 -46.62
CA GLN A 358 -26.23 -14.14 -47.87
C GLN A 358 -27.24 -13.82 -48.96
N THR A 359 -27.35 -12.55 -49.30
CA THR A 359 -28.04 -12.09 -50.50
C THR A 359 -27.22 -12.52 -51.72
N GLN A 360 -27.64 -13.59 -52.38
CA GLN A 360 -27.17 -13.95 -53.72
C GLN A 360 -27.63 -12.86 -54.71
N ALA A 361 -26.66 -12.22 -55.37
CA ALA A 361 -26.91 -11.38 -56.54
C ALA A 361 -26.68 -12.19 -57.82
N ASN A 362 -27.67 -12.11 -58.72
CA ASN A 362 -27.62 -12.61 -60.10
C ASN A 362 -26.77 -11.71 -61.01
#